data_AF-A0A4Q3EGC5-F1
#
_entry.id   AF-A0A4Q3EGC5-F1
#
_cell.length_a   1.000
_cell.length_b   1.000
_cell.length_c   1.000
_cell.angle_alpha   90.00
_cell.angle_beta   90.00
_cell.angle_gamma   90.00
#
_symmetry.space_group_name_H-M   'P 1'
#
loop_
_entity.id
_entity.type
_entity.pdbx_description
1 polymer ?
#
loop_
_entity_poly.entity_id
_entity_poly.type
_entity_poly.pdbx_seq_one_letter_code
_entity_poly.pdbx_strand_id
1 'polypeptide(L)'
;MKSFAENSSFTTMLLLNPPTCYFQATTPLNAQMFKSRLATNFLRRTIAFLLFTSCFLFTRAQTFTTTVAQSTIGKNQYAEVAYEMSNASSIDNFQVPQYKDWIVVSGPMSSSYQSSINGQVSQRTTMTYYLQPKHSGNLIVEGATATLNGKPVRSSNKSIQVLEKNVSTPPAGSNNAQQVDPFGNLLNDPFFAQPAQRAQGRDA
;
A
#
# COMPACT_ATOMS: atom_id res chain seq x y z
N MET A 1 -61.10 -103.82 5.74
CA MET A 1 -60.07 -104.73 5.19
C MET A 1 -59.64 -104.19 3.84
N LYS A 2 -58.32 -104.01 3.63
CA LYS A 2 -57.55 -104.01 2.36
C LYS A 2 -58.00 -103.02 1.25
N SER A 3 -57.16 -102.05 0.84
CA SER A 3 -56.06 -102.19 -0.15
C SER A 3 -56.65 -102.51 -1.55
N PHE A 4 -56.34 -101.86 -2.68
CA PHE A 4 -55.13 -101.14 -3.13
C PHE A 4 -55.44 -100.45 -4.49
N ALA A 5 -54.60 -99.44 -4.83
CA ALA A 5 -53.99 -99.06 -6.14
C ALA A 5 -54.82 -99.09 -7.45
N GLU A 6 -54.54 -98.38 -8.54
CA GLU A 6 -53.39 -97.67 -9.14
C GLU A 6 -54.01 -96.87 -10.32
N ASN A 7 -53.59 -95.68 -10.76
CA ASN A 7 -52.47 -95.40 -11.66
C ASN A 7 -52.69 -93.92 -12.08
N SER A 8 -51.74 -92.99 -12.08
CA SER A 8 -50.77 -92.86 -13.16
C SER A 8 -49.84 -91.67 -12.91
N SER A 9 -48.54 -91.97 -13.02
CA SER A 9 -47.46 -91.12 -13.53
C SER A 9 -46.94 -89.95 -12.68
N PHE A 10 -45.81 -90.25 -12.02
CA PHE A 10 -44.75 -89.30 -11.70
C PHE A 10 -44.19 -88.63 -12.96
N THR A 11 -43.96 -87.32 -12.93
CA THR A 11 -42.83 -86.65 -13.62
C THR A 11 -42.61 -85.26 -13.02
N THR A 12 -41.57 -85.16 -12.18
CA THR A 12 -40.50 -84.14 -12.18
C THR A 12 -40.77 -82.82 -12.90
N MET A 13 -40.70 -81.69 -12.18
CA MET A 13 -39.60 -80.71 -12.29
C MET A 13 -39.78 -79.57 -11.27
N LEU A 14 -38.78 -79.42 -10.39
CA LEU A 14 -38.52 -78.18 -9.64
C LEU A 14 -38.27 -77.03 -10.62
N LEU A 15 -39.09 -76.00 -10.59
CA LEU A 15 -38.72 -74.70 -11.16
C LEU A 15 -37.88 -73.94 -10.13
N LEU A 16 -36.58 -73.91 -10.42
CA LEU A 16 -35.55 -73.16 -9.73
C LEU A 16 -35.87 -71.66 -9.75
N ASN A 17 -35.89 -71.07 -8.56
CA ASN A 17 -35.89 -69.64 -8.31
C ASN A 17 -34.61 -69.04 -8.95
N PRO A 18 -34.68 -68.02 -9.83
CA PRO A 18 -33.48 -67.42 -10.39
C PRO A 18 -32.70 -66.68 -9.29
N PRO A 19 -31.38 -66.90 -9.14
CA PRO A 19 -30.60 -66.12 -8.19
C PRO A 19 -30.51 -64.68 -8.70
N THR A 20 -31.06 -63.75 -7.91
CA THR A 20 -30.79 -62.32 -8.03
C THR A 20 -29.31 -62.09 -7.77
N CYS A 21 -28.52 -62.04 -8.85
CA CYS A 21 -27.12 -61.66 -8.80
C CYS A 21 -27.01 -60.16 -8.48
N TYR A 22 -26.98 -59.82 -7.19
CA TYR A 22 -26.47 -58.54 -6.73
C TYR A 22 -24.96 -58.49 -6.98
N PHE A 23 -24.55 -57.86 -8.07
CA PHE A 23 -23.15 -57.53 -8.32
C PHE A 23 -22.75 -56.38 -7.38
N GLN A 24 -22.40 -56.70 -6.14
CA GLN A 24 -21.73 -55.73 -5.26
C GLN A 24 -20.30 -55.55 -5.78
N ALA A 25 -20.05 -54.45 -6.47
CA ALA A 25 -18.71 -54.00 -6.77
C ALA A 25 -18.03 -53.60 -5.44
N THR A 26 -17.45 -54.57 -4.74
CA THR A 26 -16.52 -54.32 -3.64
C THR A 26 -15.25 -53.74 -4.25
N THR A 27 -15.19 -52.42 -4.37
CA THR A 27 -13.92 -51.73 -4.58
C THR A 27 -13.03 -52.08 -3.38
N PRO A 28 -11.81 -52.62 -3.59
CA PRO A 28 -11.01 -53.10 -2.49
C PRO A 28 -10.58 -51.92 -1.60
N LEU A 29 -10.77 -52.08 -0.29
CA LEU A 29 -10.54 -51.08 0.77
C LEU A 29 -9.13 -50.44 0.73
N ASN A 30 -8.17 -51.13 0.09
CA ASN A 30 -6.79 -50.71 -0.07
C ASN A 30 -6.57 -49.62 -1.15
N ALA A 31 -7.49 -49.46 -2.11
CA ALA A 31 -7.38 -48.44 -3.16
C ALA A 31 -7.87 -47.05 -2.70
N GLN A 32 -8.66 -46.98 -1.62
CA GLN A 32 -9.22 -45.74 -1.08
C GLN A 32 -8.30 -45.08 -0.02
N MET A 33 -7.41 -45.86 0.62
CA MET A 33 -6.55 -45.36 1.70
C MET A 33 -5.18 -44.81 1.27
N PHE A 34 -4.72 -45.11 0.04
CA PHE A 34 -3.43 -44.58 -0.43
C PHE A 34 -3.56 -43.15 -0.98
N LYS A 35 -4.73 -42.81 -1.54
CA LYS A 35 -5.01 -41.47 -2.07
C LYS A 35 -5.10 -40.40 -0.98
N SER A 36 -5.57 -40.75 0.22
CA SER A 36 -5.76 -39.79 1.30
C SER A 36 -4.44 -39.35 1.93
N ARG A 37 -3.51 -40.27 2.23
CA ARG A 37 -2.21 -39.90 2.82
C ARG A 37 -1.31 -39.17 1.82
N LEU A 38 -1.40 -39.52 0.53
CA LEU A 38 -0.66 -38.83 -0.52
C LEU A 38 -1.21 -37.40 -0.71
N ALA A 39 -2.54 -37.25 -0.83
CA ALA A 39 -3.19 -35.95 -0.97
C ALA A 39 -3.00 -35.03 0.25
N THR A 40 -3.04 -35.55 1.48
CA THR A 40 -2.78 -34.74 2.68
C THR A 40 -1.34 -34.22 2.74
N ASN A 41 -0.36 -35.02 2.32
CA ASN A 41 1.04 -34.59 2.25
C ASN A 41 1.29 -33.56 1.14
N PHE A 42 0.64 -33.73 -0.02
CA PHE A 42 0.65 -32.73 -1.09
C PHE A 42 -0.04 -31.44 -0.66
N LEU A 43 -1.23 -31.51 -0.05
CA LEU A 43 -1.97 -30.36 0.45
C LEU A 43 -1.19 -29.61 1.53
N ARG A 44 -0.57 -30.33 2.48
CA ARG A 44 0.27 -29.73 3.53
C ARG A 44 1.50 -29.02 2.97
N ARG A 45 2.12 -29.58 1.93
CA ARG A 45 3.26 -28.96 1.23
C ARG A 45 2.83 -27.71 0.45
N THR A 46 1.68 -27.75 -0.22
CA THR A 46 1.15 -26.59 -0.96
C THR A 46 0.73 -25.45 -0.01
N ILE A 47 0.10 -25.75 1.13
CA ILE A 47 -0.22 -24.75 2.15
C ILE A 47 1.06 -24.16 2.76
N ALA A 48 2.04 -25.00 3.08
CA ALA A 48 3.34 -24.51 3.58
C ALA A 48 4.06 -23.62 2.56
N PHE A 49 4.00 -23.97 1.28
CA PHE A 49 4.55 -23.14 0.20
C PHE A 49 3.80 -21.80 0.08
N LEU A 50 2.46 -21.82 0.10
CA LEU A 50 1.62 -20.63 -0.02
C LEU A 50 1.77 -19.67 1.19
N LEU A 51 1.95 -20.22 2.39
CA LEU A 51 2.29 -19.46 3.60
C LEU A 51 3.72 -18.91 3.57
N PHE A 52 4.67 -19.66 3.00
CA PHE A 52 6.04 -19.19 2.81
C PHE A 52 6.10 -18.05 1.79
N THR A 53 5.36 -18.16 0.68
CA THR A 53 5.33 -17.12 -0.37
C THR A 53 4.59 -15.85 0.09
N SER A 54 3.58 -15.94 0.95
CA SER A 54 2.85 -14.75 1.43
C SER A 54 3.69 -13.86 2.36
N CYS A 55 4.71 -14.42 3.02
CA CYS A 55 5.61 -13.68 3.92
C CYS A 55 6.54 -12.70 3.17
N PHE A 56 6.77 -12.90 1.87
CA PHE A 56 7.67 -12.06 1.06
C PHE A 56 7.01 -10.79 0.51
N LEU A 57 5.78 -10.48 0.90
CA LEU A 57 5.04 -9.39 0.30
C LEU A 57 5.25 -8.07 1.06
N PHE A 58 5.79 -7.09 0.32
CA PHE A 58 5.78 -5.63 0.58
C PHE A 58 6.85 -5.03 1.50
N THR A 59 8.14 -5.22 1.18
CA THR A 59 9.17 -4.29 1.67
C THR A 59 9.30 -3.12 0.69
N ARG A 60 9.00 -1.89 1.12
CA ARG A 60 9.32 -0.68 0.35
C ARG A 60 10.74 -0.23 0.67
N ALA A 61 11.49 0.15 -0.35
CA ALA A 61 12.80 0.75 -0.15
C ALA A 61 12.63 2.12 0.51
N GLN A 62 13.33 2.30 1.63
CA GLN A 62 13.47 3.61 2.27
C GLN A 62 14.37 4.47 1.41
N THR A 63 14.07 5.76 1.31
CA THR A 63 14.93 6.71 0.60
C THR A 63 15.24 7.89 1.49
N PHE A 64 16.49 8.32 1.47
CA PHE A 64 16.94 9.51 2.17
C PHE A 64 17.69 10.42 1.21
N THR A 65 17.08 11.56 0.87
CA THR A 65 17.57 12.44 -0.20
C THR A 65 17.68 13.87 0.32
N THR A 66 18.77 14.54 -0.05
CA THR A 66 18.89 15.99 0.13
C THR A 66 18.42 16.67 -1.16
N THR A 67 17.52 17.63 -1.03
CA THR A 67 17.02 18.47 -2.12
C THR A 67 17.33 19.93 -1.82
N VAL A 68 17.54 20.72 -2.86
CA VAL A 68 17.77 22.16 -2.76
C VAL A 68 16.76 22.84 -3.67
N ALA A 69 16.08 23.88 -3.18
CA ALA A 69 15.06 24.55 -3.99
C ALA A 69 15.67 25.24 -5.23
N GLN A 70 16.88 25.78 -5.07
CA GLN A 70 17.61 26.50 -6.10
C GLN A 70 19.06 26.00 -6.13
N SER A 71 19.53 25.60 -7.31
CA SER A 71 20.92 25.20 -7.53
C SER A 71 21.88 26.40 -7.63
N THR A 72 21.35 27.59 -7.90
CA THR A 72 22.11 28.84 -8.02
C THR A 72 21.41 29.93 -7.22
N ILE A 73 22.15 30.63 -6.35
CA ILE A 73 21.64 31.72 -5.51
C ILE A 73 22.64 32.89 -5.48
N GLY A 74 22.16 34.06 -5.09
CA GLY A 74 23.01 35.19 -4.72
C GLY A 74 23.56 35.05 -3.30
N LYS A 75 24.69 35.70 -3.02
CA LYS A 75 25.33 35.76 -1.69
C LYS A 75 24.42 36.32 -0.59
N ASN A 76 23.49 37.21 -0.95
CA ASN A 76 22.53 37.81 -0.01
C ASN A 76 21.18 37.07 0.00
N GLN A 77 21.08 35.90 -0.63
CA GLN A 77 19.89 35.06 -0.64
C GLN A 77 20.10 33.82 0.23
N TYR A 78 19.00 33.22 0.67
CA TYR A 78 19.01 31.99 1.45
C TYR A 78 18.87 30.78 0.53
N ALA A 79 19.68 29.75 0.76
CA ALA A 79 19.46 28.41 0.23
C ALA A 79 18.41 27.70 1.09
N GLU A 80 17.36 27.18 0.46
CA GLU A 80 16.45 26.24 1.09
C GLU A 80 16.94 24.81 0.85
N VAL A 81 17.34 24.14 1.94
CA VAL A 81 17.81 22.75 1.93
C VAL A 81 16.76 21.89 2.60
N ALA A 82 16.25 20.88 1.89
CA ALA A 82 15.29 19.93 2.40
C ALA A 82 15.89 18.53 2.46
N TYR A 83 15.74 17.86 3.60
CA TYR A 83 16.11 16.48 3.80
C TYR A 83 14.83 15.64 3.80
N GLU A 84 14.59 14.94 2.70
CA GLU A 84 13.40 14.12 2.48
C GLU A 84 13.67 12.66 2.83
N MET A 85 12.89 12.13 3.76
CA MET A 85 12.88 10.72 4.17
C MET A 85 11.56 10.11 3.74
N SER A 86 11.59 9.12 2.85
CA SER A 86 10.38 8.42 2.39
C SER A 86 10.37 6.95 2.80
N ASN A 87 9.16 6.43 3.02
CA ASN A 87 8.86 5.05 3.44
C ASN A 87 9.53 4.64 4.76
N ALA A 88 9.78 5.59 5.65
CA ALA A 88 10.30 5.35 7.00
C ALA A 88 9.18 5.55 8.03
N SER A 89 8.90 4.50 8.80
CA SER A 89 7.90 4.51 9.87
C SER A 89 8.50 4.90 11.22
N SER A 90 9.81 4.70 11.38
CA SER A 90 10.59 5.15 12.53
C SER A 90 11.82 5.89 12.04
N ILE A 91 12.03 7.11 12.53
CA ILE A 91 13.15 7.98 12.19
C ILE A 91 13.83 8.35 13.50
N ASP A 92 15.05 7.87 13.69
CA ASP A 92 15.83 8.08 14.90
C ASP A 92 17.22 8.66 14.55
N ASN A 93 17.86 9.30 15.53
CA ASN A 93 19.24 9.82 15.40
C ASN A 93 19.47 10.68 14.15
N PHE A 94 18.52 11.53 13.78
CA PHE A 94 18.71 12.49 12.69
C PHE A 94 19.77 13.52 13.09
N GLN A 95 20.86 13.58 12.32
CA GLN A 95 21.98 14.49 12.55
C GLN A 95 22.35 15.17 11.23
N VAL A 96 22.35 16.50 11.28
CA VAL A 96 22.86 17.34 10.19
C VAL A 96 24.38 17.45 10.28
N PRO A 97 25.09 17.53 9.14
CA PRO A 97 26.52 17.73 9.14
C PRO A 97 26.89 19.16 9.53
N GLN A 98 28.17 19.41 9.78
CA GLN A 98 28.65 20.76 10.03
C GLN A 98 28.59 21.61 8.77
N TYR A 99 27.85 22.71 8.84
CA TYR A 99 27.77 23.72 7.78
C TYR A 99 28.98 24.67 7.83
N LYS A 100 30.13 24.23 7.33
CA LYS A 100 31.37 25.03 7.38
C LYS A 100 31.25 26.35 6.62
N ASP A 101 30.71 26.30 5.41
CA ASP A 101 30.61 27.46 4.51
C ASP A 101 29.24 28.16 4.56
N TRP A 102 28.38 27.73 5.48
CA TRP A 102 27.03 28.26 5.63
C TRP A 102 26.75 28.72 7.06
N ILE A 103 25.81 29.65 7.17
CA ILE A 103 25.22 30.09 8.43
C ILE A 103 23.79 29.54 8.45
N VAL A 104 23.43 28.82 9.50
CA VAL A 104 22.04 28.37 9.68
C VAL A 104 21.23 29.57 10.15
N VAL A 105 20.30 30.02 9.31
CA VAL A 105 19.43 31.17 9.61
C VAL A 105 18.15 30.70 10.29
N SER A 106 17.61 29.56 9.85
CA SER A 106 16.39 28.97 10.40
C SER A 106 16.31 27.47 10.14
N GLY A 107 15.56 26.75 10.98
CA GLY A 107 15.27 25.32 10.88
C GLY A 107 15.68 24.51 12.13
N PRO A 108 15.31 23.23 12.20
CA PRO A 108 14.52 22.50 11.21
C PRO A 108 13.03 22.86 11.25
N MET A 109 12.42 23.05 10.08
CA MET A 109 10.97 22.96 9.93
C MET A 109 10.63 21.56 9.44
N SER A 110 9.81 20.84 10.19
CA SER A 110 9.39 19.48 9.85
C SER A 110 8.03 19.49 9.18
N SER A 111 7.91 18.83 8.04
CA SER A 111 6.61 18.44 7.48
C SER A 111 6.53 16.93 7.37
N SER A 112 5.36 16.38 7.67
CA SER A 112 5.11 14.94 7.57
C SER A 112 3.85 14.72 6.75
N TYR A 113 3.94 13.81 5.78
CA TYR A 113 2.87 13.42 4.90
C TYR A 113 2.71 11.90 4.96
N GLN A 114 1.46 11.46 5.12
CA GLN A 114 1.10 10.05 5.09
C GLN A 114 -0.11 9.87 4.17
N SER A 115 -0.03 8.89 3.30
CA SER A 115 -1.11 8.50 2.41
C SER A 115 -1.24 6.98 2.39
N SER A 116 -2.47 6.47 2.27
CA SER A 116 -2.76 5.06 2.10
C SER A 116 -3.69 4.90 0.92
N ILE A 117 -3.19 4.33 -0.18
CA ILE A 117 -3.97 4.12 -1.40
C ILE A 117 -4.03 2.62 -1.66
N ASN A 118 -5.23 2.05 -1.64
CA ASN A 118 -5.47 0.61 -1.83
C ASN A 118 -4.59 -0.27 -0.90
N GLY A 119 -4.40 0.17 0.35
CA GLY A 119 -3.58 -0.54 1.35
C GLY A 119 -2.07 -0.33 1.22
N GLN A 120 -1.59 0.41 0.21
CA GLN A 120 -0.19 0.83 0.12
C GLN A 120 0.02 2.11 0.93
N VAL A 121 0.68 1.98 2.09
CA VAL A 121 1.04 3.13 2.93
C VAL A 121 2.31 3.78 2.39
N SER A 122 2.23 5.06 2.06
CA SER A 122 3.35 5.91 1.69
C SER A 122 3.53 6.99 2.76
N GLN A 123 4.73 7.09 3.31
CA GLN A 123 5.10 8.06 4.34
C GLN A 123 6.25 8.92 3.82
N ARG A 124 6.20 10.22 4.04
CA ARG A 124 7.26 11.17 3.70
C ARG A 124 7.41 12.16 4.84
N THR A 125 8.63 12.32 5.34
CA THR A 125 8.98 13.35 6.30
C THR A 125 10.07 14.21 5.71
N THR A 126 9.86 15.52 5.68
CA THR A 126 10.81 16.49 5.13
C THR A 126 11.24 17.46 6.22
N MET A 127 12.56 17.56 6.41
CA MET A 127 13.18 18.52 7.33
C MET A 127 13.84 19.64 6.52
N THR A 128 13.34 20.87 6.65
CA THR A 128 13.82 22.01 5.87
C THR A 128 14.65 22.97 6.72
N TYR A 129 15.74 23.47 6.14
CA TYR A 129 16.65 24.45 6.71
C TYR A 129 16.86 25.61 5.73
N TYR A 130 16.98 26.82 6.26
CA TYR A 130 17.39 28.00 5.51
C TYR A 130 18.83 28.35 5.87
N LEU A 131 19.70 28.31 4.86
CA LEU A 131 21.13 28.52 5.01
C LEU A 131 21.55 29.79 4.25
N GLN A 132 22.38 30.62 4.89
CA GLN A 132 23.02 31.75 4.23
C GLN A 132 24.47 31.41 3.88
N PRO A 133 24.93 31.65 2.64
CA PRO A 133 26.31 31.38 2.26
C PRO A 133 27.26 32.40 2.91
N LYS A 134 28.43 31.94 3.37
CA LYS A 134 29.47 32.83 3.93
C LYS A 134 30.28 33.55 2.85
N HIS A 135 30.42 32.94 1.68
CA HIS A 135 31.15 33.49 0.54
C HIS A 135 30.54 33.02 -0.79
N SER A 136 30.93 33.66 -1.88
CA SER A 136 30.56 33.23 -3.23
C SER A 136 31.40 32.02 -3.69
N GLY A 137 30.99 31.40 -4.80
CA GLY A 137 31.62 30.21 -5.35
C GLY A 137 30.72 28.98 -5.28
N ASN A 138 31.28 27.81 -5.54
CA ASN A 138 30.55 26.55 -5.47
C ASN A 138 30.63 25.98 -4.06
N LEU A 139 29.53 26.05 -3.31
CA LEU A 139 29.46 25.58 -1.93
C LEU A 139 28.75 24.24 -1.85
N ILE A 140 29.25 23.36 -1.00
CA ILE A 140 28.66 22.02 -0.82
C ILE A 140 27.83 22.01 0.45
N VAL A 141 26.62 21.49 0.32
CA VAL A 141 25.75 21.08 1.41
C VAL A 141 25.96 19.58 1.60
N GLU A 142 26.60 19.23 2.70
CA GLU A 142 26.85 17.84 3.06
C GLU A 142 25.54 17.10 3.37
N GLY A 143 25.54 15.79 3.08
CA GLY A 143 24.44 14.89 3.41
C GLY A 143 24.31 14.69 4.93
N ALA A 144 23.07 14.58 5.38
CA ALA A 144 22.72 14.25 6.76
C ALA A 144 22.74 12.74 6.99
N THR A 145 22.78 12.33 8.25
CA THR A 145 22.71 10.93 8.67
C THR A 145 21.49 10.72 9.53
N ALA A 146 20.82 9.57 9.38
CA ALA A 146 19.65 9.21 10.16
C ALA A 146 19.54 7.69 10.28
N THR A 147 18.73 7.21 11.22
CA THR A 147 18.37 5.80 11.35
C THR A 147 16.92 5.61 10.90
N LEU A 148 16.70 4.91 9.79
CA LEU A 148 15.36 4.65 9.24
C LEU A 148 14.95 3.20 9.49
N ASN A 149 13.89 2.98 10.26
CA ASN A 149 13.45 1.66 10.75
C ASN A 149 14.62 0.80 11.27
N GLY A 150 15.49 1.38 12.11
CA GLY A 150 16.64 0.69 12.69
C GLY A 150 17.88 0.55 11.80
N LYS A 151 17.87 1.07 10.56
CA LYS A 151 19.03 1.04 9.65
C LYS A 151 19.68 2.42 9.52
N PRO A 152 20.99 2.58 9.80
CA PRO A 152 21.68 3.84 9.57
C PRO A 152 21.82 4.11 8.07
N VAL A 153 21.44 5.31 7.65
CA VAL A 153 21.47 5.77 6.27
C VAL A 153 22.04 7.19 6.20
N ARG A 154 22.58 7.56 5.04
CA ARG A 154 23.12 8.89 4.76
C ARG A 154 22.51 9.44 3.48
N SER A 155 22.16 10.72 3.48
CA SER A 155 21.63 11.40 2.30
C SER A 155 22.75 11.87 1.37
N SER A 156 22.40 12.23 0.14
CA SER A 156 23.35 12.74 -0.86
C SER A 156 23.84 14.15 -0.56
N ASN A 157 25.06 14.46 -0.96
CA ASN A 157 25.60 15.83 -0.94
C ASN A 157 25.01 16.63 -2.12
N LYS A 158 24.84 17.95 -1.93
CA LYS A 158 24.35 18.86 -2.97
C LYS A 158 25.26 20.06 -3.13
N SER A 159 25.55 20.43 -4.37
CA SER A 159 26.35 21.60 -4.71
C SER A 159 25.43 22.76 -5.05
N ILE A 160 25.72 23.95 -4.53
CA ILE A 160 24.99 25.18 -4.82
C ILE A 160 25.99 26.22 -5.31
N GLN A 161 25.70 26.80 -6.47
CA GLN A 161 26.49 27.89 -7.02
C GLN A 161 26.04 29.23 -6.41
N VAL A 162 26.94 29.89 -5.70
CA VAL A 162 26.70 31.20 -5.08
C VAL A 162 27.35 32.30 -5.93
N LEU A 163 26.53 33.24 -6.39
CA LEU A 163 26.96 34.40 -7.16
C LEU A 163 27.07 35.63 -6.25
N GLU A 164 28.00 36.55 -6.56
CA GLU A 164 28.13 37.81 -5.81
C GLU A 164 26.90 38.73 -5.99
N LYS A 165 26.17 38.58 -7.10
CA LYS A 165 24.95 39.34 -7.38
C LYS A 165 23.72 38.50 -7.02
N ASN A 166 22.64 39.16 -6.63
CA ASN A 166 21.34 38.50 -6.47
C ASN A 166 20.86 37.93 -7.80
N VAL A 167 20.31 36.72 -7.73
CA VAL A 167 19.69 36.06 -8.89
C VAL A 167 18.19 36.29 -8.81
N SER A 168 17.57 36.66 -9.92
CA SER A 168 16.11 36.68 -10.04
C SER A 168 15.62 35.24 -10.01
N THR A 169 15.14 34.78 -8.86
CA THR A 169 14.52 33.46 -8.74
C THR A 169 13.22 33.47 -9.56
N PRO A 170 13.02 32.52 -10.51
CA PRO A 170 11.72 32.33 -11.13
C PRO A 170 10.69 32.03 -10.03
N PRO A 171 9.47 32.60 -10.08
CA PRO A 171 8.42 32.23 -9.14
C PRO A 171 8.22 30.71 -9.21
N ALA A 172 8.26 30.04 -8.04
CA ALA A 172 7.91 28.63 -7.93
C ALA A 172 6.54 28.45 -8.60
N GLY A 173 6.49 27.59 -9.62
CA GLY A 173 5.33 27.46 -10.50
C GLY A 173 4.03 27.34 -9.70
N SER A 174 3.08 28.23 -9.95
CA SER A 174 1.70 28.02 -9.55
C SER A 174 1.19 26.81 -10.33
N ASN A 175 1.18 25.65 -9.70
CA ASN A 175 0.33 24.57 -10.17
C ASN A 175 -1.10 25.07 -9.98
N ASN A 176 -1.67 25.64 -11.04
CA ASN A 176 -3.12 25.78 -11.22
C ASN A 176 -3.71 24.36 -11.31
N ALA A 177 -3.74 23.65 -10.17
CA ALA A 177 -4.83 22.75 -9.94
C ALA A 177 -6.05 23.65 -9.84
N GLN A 178 -6.98 23.52 -10.79
CA GLN A 178 -8.29 24.10 -10.67
C GLN A 178 -8.85 23.67 -9.31
N GLN A 179 -8.81 24.59 -8.35
CA GLN A 179 -9.49 24.45 -7.08
C GLN A 179 -10.98 24.52 -7.41
N VAL A 180 -11.56 23.35 -7.70
CA VAL A 180 -13.00 23.17 -7.67
C VAL A 180 -13.38 23.30 -6.20
N ASP A 181 -13.68 24.53 -5.76
CA ASP A 181 -14.16 24.79 -4.41
C ASP A 181 -15.48 24.01 -4.22
N PRO A 182 -15.54 23.01 -3.32
CA PRO A 182 -16.74 22.20 -3.12
C PRO A 182 -17.90 22.98 -2.47
N PHE A 183 -17.70 24.25 -2.13
CA PHE A 183 -18.68 25.14 -1.49
C PHE A 183 -18.89 26.47 -2.24
N GLY A 184 -18.24 26.68 -3.39
CA GLY A 184 -18.18 27.99 -4.06
C GLY A 184 -19.49 28.44 -4.73
N ASN A 185 -20.46 27.54 -4.94
CA ASN A 185 -21.69 27.84 -5.67
C ASN A 185 -22.97 27.86 -4.80
N LEU A 186 -22.86 27.90 -3.48
CA LEU A 186 -24.03 27.86 -2.58
C LEU A 186 -24.94 29.10 -2.67
N LEU A 187 -24.45 30.23 -3.19
CA LEU A 187 -25.24 31.47 -3.31
C LEU A 187 -26.09 31.53 -4.58
N ASN A 188 -25.89 30.63 -5.55
CA ASN A 188 -26.63 30.56 -6.81
C ASN A 188 -27.53 29.33 -6.91
N ASP A 189 -27.75 28.59 -5.82
CA ASP A 189 -28.61 27.41 -5.84
C ASP A 189 -30.10 27.79 -5.87
N PRO A 190 -30.89 27.31 -6.87
CA PRO A 190 -32.31 27.60 -7.01
C PRO A 190 -33.17 27.01 -5.87
N PHE A 191 -32.60 26.15 -5.03
CA PHE A 191 -33.25 25.59 -3.84
C PHE A 191 -33.46 26.65 -2.73
N PHE A 192 -32.55 27.61 -2.59
CA PHE A 192 -32.65 28.69 -1.60
C PHE A 192 -33.32 29.96 -2.16
N ALA A 193 -33.51 30.03 -3.48
CA ALA A 193 -34.13 31.15 -4.18
C ALA A 193 -35.68 31.10 -4.19
N GLN A 194 -36.32 30.32 -3.32
CA GLN A 194 -37.77 30.29 -3.24
C GLN A 194 -38.30 31.46 -2.40
N PRO A 195 -39.06 32.40 -2.99
CA PRO A 195 -39.77 33.40 -2.21
C PRO A 195 -40.82 32.68 -1.35
N ALA A 196 -40.83 32.97 -0.04
CA ALA A 196 -41.83 32.50 0.89
C ALA A 196 -43.23 32.75 0.31
N GLN A 197 -43.98 31.69 0.03
CA GLN A 197 -45.38 31.83 -0.38
C GLN A 197 -46.16 32.41 0.80
N ARG A 198 -46.46 33.70 0.70
CA ARG A 198 -47.39 34.40 1.60
C ARG A 198 -48.65 33.56 1.72
N ALA A 199 -48.95 33.12 2.93
CA ALA A 199 -50.27 32.64 3.32
C ALA A 199 -51.28 33.74 2.97
N GLN A 200 -52.03 33.56 1.89
CA GLN A 200 -53.27 34.29 1.66
C GLN A 200 -54.27 33.80 2.71
N GLY A 201 -54.36 34.58 3.79
CA GLY A 201 -55.46 34.51 4.74
C GLY A 201 -56.78 34.63 3.98
N ARG A 202 -57.60 33.61 4.13
CA ARG A 202 -58.99 33.58 3.68
C ARG A 202 -59.77 34.42 4.68
N ASP A 203 -60.13 35.63 4.30
CA ASP A 203 -61.22 36.36 4.94
C ASP A 203 -62.54 35.92 4.28
N ALA A 204 -63.57 35.76 5.12
CA ALA A 204 -64.96 35.32 4.89
C ALA A 204 -65.23 33.81 5.05
#